data_AF-A0A4U9HH81-F1
#
_entry.id   AF-A0A4U9HH81-F1
#
_cell.length_a   1.000
_cell.length_b   1.000
_cell.length_c   1.000
_cell.angle_alpha   90.00
_cell.angle_beta   90.00
_cell.angle_gamma   90.00
#
_symmetry.space_group_name_H-M   'P 1'
#
loop_
_entity.id
_entity.type
_entity.pdbx_description
1 polymer ?
#
loop_
_entity_poly.entity_id
_entity_poly.type
_entity_poly.pdbx_seq_one_letter_code
_entity_poly.pdbx_strand_id
1 'polypeptide(L)'
;MTFRNNKNNEAFLDRVYIVKVPYCLRVSEEIKIYDKLLDHSELTHAPCSPGTLETLARFTVLSRLKEPENSSLYSKMRVYDGESLKDTDPKAKSYQEYRDYAGVDEGMNGLSTRFAFKILSRVFNFDHTEVAANPVHLFYVLEQQIEREQFPQDLAEKYLEHLKGYLIPKYAEFIGKEIQTAYLESYSEYGQNIFDRYVTYADFWIQDQEYRDPDTGQLFDRESLNAELEKIEKPAGISNPKDFRNEIVNFVLRARANNNGRNPNWTSYEKLRTVIEKKMFSNTEELLPVISFNAKTSTDEQKKHDDFVDRMMEKGYTRKQVRLLCEWYLRVRKSS
;
A
#
# COMPACT_ATOMS: atom_id res chain seq x y z
N MET A 1 22.59 10.98 32.33
CA MET A 1 23.29 11.99 33.17
C MET A 1 24.18 11.39 34.25
N THR A 2 24.15 10.08 34.51
CA THR A 2 24.80 9.43 35.66
C THR A 2 26.34 9.30 35.53
N PHE A 3 26.90 9.31 34.32
CA PHE A 3 28.35 9.17 34.12
C PHE A 3 29.13 10.45 34.49
N ARG A 4 28.58 11.62 34.17
CA ARG A 4 29.23 12.93 34.35
C ARG A 4 29.22 13.43 35.80
N ASN A 5 28.25 12.96 36.59
CA ASN A 5 28.05 13.39 37.98
C ASN A 5 28.69 12.44 39.01
N ASN A 6 29.40 11.40 38.58
CA ASN A 6 30.09 10.47 39.47
C ASN A 6 31.55 10.91 39.67
N LYS A 7 31.94 11.23 40.91
CA LYS A 7 33.32 11.63 41.27
C LYS A 7 34.37 10.58 40.88
N ASN A 8 34.02 9.30 40.84
CA ASN A 8 34.94 8.24 40.40
C ASN A 8 35.27 8.32 38.90
N ASN A 9 34.48 9.05 38.11
CA ASN A 9 34.66 9.20 36.67
C ASN A 9 35.36 10.51 36.28
N GLU A 10 35.74 11.34 37.25
CA GLU A 10 36.32 12.67 37.04
C GLU A 10 37.59 12.62 36.17
N ALA A 11 38.46 11.63 36.39
CA ALA A 11 39.67 11.41 35.60
C ALA A 11 39.39 11.00 34.13
N PHE A 12 38.19 10.49 33.82
CA PHE A 12 37.76 10.18 32.45
C PHE A 12 37.13 11.37 31.74
N LEU A 13 36.59 12.35 32.47
CA LEU A 13 35.92 13.51 31.88
C LEU A 13 36.85 14.39 31.05
N ASP A 14 38.13 14.47 31.45
CA ASP A 14 39.16 15.24 30.75
C ASP A 14 39.82 14.47 29.60
N ARG A 15 39.56 13.16 29.49
CA ARG A 15 40.19 12.26 28.50
C ARG A 15 39.21 11.66 27.49
N VAL A 16 37.91 11.93 27.63
CA VAL A 16 36.85 11.39 26.77
C VAL A 16 35.99 12.53 26.24
N TYR A 17 35.96 12.68 24.92
CA TYR A 17 35.08 13.64 24.24
C TYR A 17 33.85 12.91 23.70
N ILE A 18 32.65 13.40 24.05
CA ILE A 18 31.40 12.86 23.51
C ILE A 18 31.16 13.51 22.14
N VAL A 19 31.38 12.75 21.07
CA VAL A 19 30.97 13.15 19.72
C VAL A 19 29.56 12.64 19.48
N LYS A 20 28.62 13.56 19.27
CA LYS A 20 27.26 13.22 18.86
C LYS A 20 27.21 13.06 17.35
N VAL A 21 26.55 12.01 16.87
CA VAL A 21 26.38 11.70 15.46
C VAL A 21 24.89 11.79 15.13
N PRO A 22 24.48 12.44 14.03
CA PRO A 22 23.07 12.50 13.65
C PRO A 22 22.55 11.10 13.28
N TYR A 23 21.26 10.89 13.51
CA TYR A 23 20.56 9.70 13.07
C TYR A 23 20.41 9.65 11.55
N CYS A 24 20.16 8.44 11.03
CA CYS A 24 19.82 8.26 9.62
C CYS A 24 18.53 9.02 9.26
N LEU A 25 18.57 9.71 8.13
CA LEU A 25 17.46 10.50 7.58
C LEU A 25 16.87 9.91 6.30
N ARG A 26 17.38 8.75 5.85
CA ARG A 26 16.91 8.02 4.67
C ARG A 26 16.20 6.75 5.10
N VAL A 27 15.03 6.52 4.52
CA VAL A 27 14.18 5.37 4.86
C VAL A 27 14.87 4.09 4.40
N SER A 28 15.36 4.06 3.16
CA SER A 28 16.11 2.95 2.58
C SER A 28 17.32 2.52 3.41
N GLU A 29 18.08 3.48 3.96
CA GLU A 29 19.23 3.19 4.82
C GLU A 29 18.82 2.75 6.23
N GLU A 30 17.72 3.27 6.79
CA GLU A 30 17.20 2.80 8.08
C GLU A 30 16.68 1.36 7.98
N ILE A 31 16.06 0.97 6.86
CA ILE A 31 15.64 -0.42 6.60
C ILE A 31 16.84 -1.37 6.66
N LYS A 32 17.98 -1.00 6.03
CA LYS A 32 19.21 -1.82 6.08
C LYS A 32 19.72 -2.03 7.51
N ILE A 33 19.52 -1.06 8.40
CA ILE A 33 19.89 -1.20 9.82
C ILE A 33 19.01 -2.27 10.49
N TYR A 34 17.72 -2.32 10.13
CA TYR A 34 16.78 -3.31 10.64
C TYR A 34 17.06 -4.70 10.09
N ASP A 35 17.28 -4.82 8.78
CA ASP A 35 17.65 -6.08 8.12
C ASP A 35 18.90 -6.68 8.76
N LYS A 36 19.96 -5.88 8.89
CA LYS A 36 21.21 -6.31 9.54
C LYS A 36 20.98 -6.81 10.96
N LEU A 37 20.08 -6.20 11.73
CA LEU A 37 19.79 -6.67 13.08
C LEU A 37 19.01 -7.99 13.06
N LEU A 38 18.03 -8.12 12.18
CA LEU A 38 17.22 -9.34 12.06
C LEU A 38 18.06 -10.52 11.60
N ASP A 39 18.97 -10.32 10.63
CA ASP A 39 19.90 -11.32 10.11
C ASP A 39 20.86 -11.88 11.18
N HIS A 40 21.12 -11.11 12.23
CA HIS A 40 21.99 -11.50 13.34
C HIS A 40 21.22 -11.87 14.61
N SER A 41 19.92 -12.14 14.50
CA SER A 41 19.04 -12.45 15.63
C SER A 41 18.36 -13.82 15.47
N GLU A 42 17.69 -14.30 16.52
CA GLU A 42 16.84 -15.50 16.43
C GLU A 42 15.60 -15.30 15.53
N LEU A 43 15.34 -14.06 15.08
CA LEU A 43 14.20 -13.70 14.24
C LEU A 43 14.51 -13.74 12.74
N THR A 44 15.72 -14.15 12.31
CA THR A 44 16.10 -14.16 10.88
C THR A 44 15.12 -14.93 9.99
N HIS A 45 14.54 -16.00 10.51
CA HIS A 45 13.57 -16.84 9.78
C HIS A 45 12.12 -16.57 10.17
N ALA A 46 11.87 -15.61 11.08
CA ALA A 46 10.52 -15.27 11.50
C ALA A 46 9.80 -14.51 10.37
N PRO A 47 8.55 -14.87 10.03
CA PRO A 47 7.80 -14.18 9.00
C PRO A 47 7.66 -12.68 9.30
N CYS A 48 8.06 -11.85 8.35
CA CYS A 48 7.93 -10.40 8.42
C CYS A 48 7.16 -9.95 7.19
N SER A 49 5.91 -9.52 7.38
CA SER A 49 5.07 -9.22 6.24
C SER A 49 5.58 -7.98 5.50
N PRO A 50 5.41 -7.91 4.17
CA PRO A 50 5.79 -6.75 3.39
C PRO A 50 5.28 -5.43 3.98
N GLY A 51 6.11 -4.39 3.88
CA GLY A 51 5.82 -3.06 4.41
C GLY A 51 6.11 -2.89 5.90
N THR A 52 6.35 -3.94 6.70
CA THR A 52 6.59 -3.79 8.16
C THR A 52 7.82 -2.93 8.47
N LEU A 53 8.98 -3.31 7.94
CA LEU A 53 10.24 -2.60 8.20
C LEU A 53 10.21 -1.20 7.60
N GLU A 54 9.62 -1.07 6.41
CA GLU A 54 9.45 0.21 5.74
C GLU A 54 8.56 1.17 6.53
N THR A 55 7.42 0.71 7.05
CA THR A 55 6.53 1.51 7.89
C THR A 55 7.24 1.97 9.17
N LEU A 56 7.98 1.08 9.82
CA LEU A 56 8.76 1.43 11.02
C LEU A 56 9.86 2.45 10.68
N ALA A 57 10.58 2.24 9.56
CA ALA A 57 11.64 3.13 9.11
C ALA A 57 11.10 4.53 8.82
N ARG A 58 10.00 4.62 8.05
CA ARG A 58 9.31 5.89 7.78
C ARG A 58 8.89 6.59 9.07
N PHE A 59 8.28 5.89 10.02
CA PHE A 59 7.91 6.47 11.32
C PHE A 59 9.11 7.05 12.06
N THR A 60 10.20 6.29 12.15
CA THR A 60 11.42 6.73 12.85
C THR A 60 12.12 7.89 12.14
N VAL A 61 12.19 7.89 10.81
CA VAL A 61 12.79 8.98 10.04
C VAL A 61 11.96 10.25 10.18
N LEU A 62 10.61 10.18 10.07
CA LEU A 62 9.74 11.33 10.29
C LEU A 62 9.95 11.98 11.66
N SER A 63 10.24 11.19 12.69
CA SER A 63 10.55 11.71 14.04
C SER A 63 11.85 12.50 14.15
N ARG A 64 12.77 12.37 13.17
CA ARG A 64 14.11 12.97 13.15
C ARG A 64 14.22 14.20 12.24
N LEU A 65 13.26 14.35 11.33
CA LEU A 65 13.24 15.44 10.36
C LEU A 65 12.69 16.73 10.99
N LYS A 66 13.31 17.86 10.63
CA LYS A 66 12.78 19.18 10.99
C LYS A 66 11.64 19.55 10.04
N GLU A 67 10.62 20.20 10.59
CA GLU A 67 9.46 20.67 9.82
C GLU A 67 9.87 21.71 8.77
N PRO A 68 9.49 21.49 7.50
CA PRO A 68 9.68 22.48 6.45
C PRO A 68 8.52 23.50 6.45
N GLU A 69 8.80 24.76 6.10
CA GLU A 69 7.80 25.85 6.16
C GLU A 69 6.67 25.73 5.13
N ASN A 70 6.97 25.31 3.90
CA ASN A 70 6.05 25.41 2.76
C ASN A 70 5.79 24.08 2.04
N SER A 71 6.00 22.94 2.71
CA SER A 71 5.80 21.60 2.12
C SER A 71 5.44 20.59 3.20
N SER A 72 4.97 19.40 2.83
CA SER A 72 4.71 18.36 3.84
C SER A 72 6.01 17.71 4.34
N LEU A 73 6.03 17.31 5.62
CA LEU A 73 7.15 16.55 6.20
C LEU A 73 7.35 15.21 5.48
N TYR A 74 6.24 14.60 5.04
CA TYR A 74 6.25 13.36 4.28
C TYR A 74 6.93 13.51 2.91
N SER A 75 6.69 14.62 2.21
CA SER A 75 7.37 14.94 0.95
C SER A 75 8.87 15.11 1.15
N LYS A 76 9.29 15.81 2.22
CA LYS A 76 10.69 15.95 2.59
C LYS A 76 11.37 14.60 2.83
N MET A 77 10.72 13.69 3.57
CA MET A 77 11.22 12.33 3.81
C MET A 77 11.49 11.57 2.49
N ARG A 78 10.53 11.60 1.56
CA ARG A 78 10.66 10.94 0.25
C ARG A 78 11.78 11.53 -0.60
N VAL A 79 11.92 12.85 -0.62
CA VAL A 79 13.03 13.53 -1.32
C VAL A 79 14.38 13.15 -0.72
N TYR A 80 14.47 13.00 0.61
CA TYR A 80 15.70 12.53 1.26
C TYR A 80 16.08 11.11 0.89
N ASP A 81 15.07 10.27 0.64
CA ASP A 81 15.25 8.91 0.15
C ASP A 81 15.53 8.83 -1.37
N GLY A 82 15.55 9.98 -2.06
CA GLY A 82 15.95 10.08 -3.47
C GLY A 82 14.78 10.16 -4.47
N GLU A 83 13.54 10.26 -3.99
CA GLU A 83 12.37 10.38 -4.87
C GLU A 83 12.25 11.78 -5.49
N SER A 84 11.95 11.84 -6.80
CA SER A 84 11.61 13.09 -7.49
C SER A 84 10.10 13.32 -7.43
N LEU A 85 9.67 14.34 -6.68
CA LEU A 85 8.25 14.63 -6.45
C LEU A 85 7.67 15.72 -7.35
N LYS A 86 8.40 16.19 -8.37
CA LYS A 86 7.99 17.32 -9.22
C LYS A 86 6.59 17.14 -9.83
N ASP A 87 6.23 15.92 -10.21
CA ASP A 87 4.94 15.62 -10.86
C ASP A 87 3.83 15.30 -9.85
N THR A 88 4.19 14.90 -8.63
CA THR A 88 3.22 14.45 -7.59
C THR A 88 2.94 15.49 -6.52
N ASP A 89 3.90 16.36 -6.21
CA ASP A 89 3.77 17.41 -5.20
C ASP A 89 4.54 18.67 -5.66
N PRO A 90 3.85 19.67 -6.24
CA PRO A 90 4.48 20.89 -6.74
C PRO A 90 5.06 21.76 -5.61
N LYS A 91 4.70 21.52 -4.34
CA LYS A 91 5.25 22.23 -3.18
C LYS A 91 6.54 21.58 -2.66
N ALA A 92 6.89 20.39 -3.12
CA ALA A 92 8.12 19.71 -2.71
C ALA A 92 9.36 20.49 -3.17
N LYS A 93 10.34 20.60 -2.27
CA LYS A 93 11.63 21.25 -2.55
C LYS A 93 12.69 20.23 -2.94
N SER A 94 13.79 20.71 -3.52
CA SER A 94 14.94 19.86 -3.80
C SER A 94 15.63 19.40 -2.52
N TYR A 95 16.44 18.34 -2.62
CA TYR A 95 17.23 17.81 -1.50
C TYR A 95 18.10 18.89 -0.85
N GLN A 96 18.77 19.71 -1.67
CA GLN A 96 19.69 20.74 -1.18
C GLN A 96 18.94 21.84 -0.43
N GLU A 97 17.83 22.35 -0.98
CA GLU A 97 16.98 23.34 -0.31
C GLU A 97 16.51 22.84 1.07
N TYR A 98 16.00 21.61 1.14
CA TYR A 98 15.56 21.03 2.41
C TYR A 98 16.67 20.95 3.45
N ARG A 99 17.88 20.59 3.02
CA ARG A 99 19.06 20.49 3.89
C ARG A 99 19.52 21.86 4.39
N ASP A 100 19.50 22.86 3.50
CA ASP A 100 19.89 24.23 3.84
C ASP A 100 18.91 24.85 4.85
N TYR A 101 17.60 24.64 4.67
CA TYR A 101 16.57 25.10 5.62
C TYR A 101 16.64 24.40 6.98
N ALA A 102 16.94 23.10 7.01
CA ALA A 102 16.99 22.35 8.26
C ALA A 102 18.23 22.66 9.10
N GLY A 103 19.32 23.07 8.45
CA GLY A 103 20.59 23.40 9.09
C GLY A 103 21.32 22.17 9.64
N VAL A 104 22.42 22.44 10.36
CA VAL A 104 23.40 21.41 10.77
C VAL A 104 22.91 20.42 11.83
N ASP A 105 21.89 20.80 12.61
CA ASP A 105 21.38 19.98 13.72
C ASP A 105 20.27 18.99 13.31
N GLU A 106 19.96 18.88 12.01
CA GLU A 106 18.96 17.90 11.57
C GLU A 106 19.41 16.46 11.83
N GLY A 107 18.51 15.62 12.32
CA GLY A 107 18.82 14.26 12.72
C GLY A 107 19.53 14.13 14.07
N MET A 108 19.86 15.22 14.75
CA MET A 108 20.46 15.16 16.09
C MET A 108 19.45 14.79 17.20
N ASN A 109 18.16 14.88 16.90
CA ASN A 109 17.04 14.54 17.78
C ASN A 109 16.07 13.59 17.07
N GLY A 110 15.15 12.99 17.84
CA GLY A 110 14.15 12.05 17.35
C GLY A 110 14.33 10.65 17.93
N LEU A 111 13.57 9.69 17.39
CA LEU A 111 13.53 8.33 17.89
C LEU A 111 14.81 7.58 17.51
N SER A 112 15.45 7.01 18.53
CA SER A 112 16.67 6.22 18.35
C SER A 112 16.40 4.88 17.67
N THR A 113 17.43 4.30 17.06
CA THR A 113 17.38 2.93 16.54
C THR A 113 17.02 1.92 17.64
N ARG A 114 17.44 2.17 18.90
CA ARG A 114 17.06 1.33 20.05
C ARG A 114 15.55 1.36 20.32
N PHE A 115 14.90 2.51 20.17
CA PHE A 115 13.45 2.60 20.26
C PHE A 115 12.81 1.72 19.18
N ALA A 116 13.26 1.86 17.93
CA ALA A 116 12.76 1.07 16.80
C ALA A 116 12.88 -0.45 17.06
N PHE A 117 14.02 -0.90 17.58
CA PHE A 117 14.24 -2.31 17.90
C PHE A 117 13.32 -2.83 19.02
N LYS A 118 13.04 -2.02 20.05
CA LYS A 118 12.07 -2.39 21.08
C LYS A 118 10.67 -2.54 20.50
N ILE A 119 10.28 -1.64 19.59
CA ILE A 119 9.00 -1.75 18.88
C ILE A 119 8.98 -3.04 18.07
N LEU A 120 9.98 -3.26 17.23
CA LEU A 120 10.04 -4.41 16.34
C LEU A 120 9.99 -5.73 17.13
N SER A 121 10.77 -5.84 18.22
CA SER A 121 10.74 -7.00 19.11
C SER A 121 9.35 -7.25 19.71
N ARG A 122 8.62 -6.20 20.12
CA ARG A 122 7.25 -6.35 20.62
C ARG A 122 6.26 -6.73 19.53
N VAL A 123 6.46 -6.27 18.30
CA VAL A 123 5.61 -6.62 17.16
C VAL A 123 5.78 -8.11 16.82
N PHE A 124 7.01 -8.62 16.75
CA PHE A 124 7.26 -10.06 16.56
C PHE A 124 6.67 -10.95 17.66
N ASN A 125 6.60 -10.43 18.89
CA ASN A 125 6.04 -11.13 20.05
C ASN A 125 4.59 -10.73 20.37
N PHE A 126 3.91 -10.02 19.47
CA PHE A 126 2.56 -9.52 19.73
C PHE A 126 1.54 -10.65 19.81
N ASP A 127 1.69 -11.64 18.93
CA ASP A 127 0.81 -12.79 18.83
C ASP A 127 1.38 -13.97 19.61
N HIS A 128 0.57 -14.59 20.46
CA HIS A 128 0.99 -15.75 21.24
C HIS A 128 1.04 -17.04 20.42
N THR A 129 0.44 -17.08 19.22
CA THR A 129 0.37 -18.30 18.40
C THR A 129 1.43 -18.35 17.30
N GLU A 130 1.98 -17.19 16.88
CA GLU A 130 3.03 -17.12 15.87
C GLU A 130 4.03 -16.01 16.20
N VAL A 131 5.33 -16.28 16.00
CA VAL A 131 6.38 -15.25 16.10
C VAL A 131 6.52 -14.61 14.72
N ALA A 132 5.80 -13.52 14.49
CA ALA A 132 5.75 -12.86 13.19
C ALA A 132 5.45 -11.37 13.33
N ALA A 133 5.93 -10.57 12.37
CA ALA A 133 5.71 -9.13 12.35
C ALA A 133 4.82 -8.71 11.17
N ASN A 134 3.91 -7.77 11.44
CA ASN A 134 3.05 -7.17 10.41
C ASN A 134 2.73 -5.69 10.73
N PRO A 135 2.34 -4.87 9.73
CA PRO A 135 2.06 -3.45 9.91
C PRO A 135 0.86 -3.14 10.80
N VAL A 136 -0.15 -4.03 10.87
CA VAL A 136 -1.33 -3.81 11.71
C VAL A 136 -0.96 -3.88 13.19
N HIS A 137 -0.21 -4.90 13.58
CA HIS A 137 0.36 -5.00 14.93
C HIS A 137 1.35 -3.86 15.19
N LEU A 138 2.16 -3.48 14.20
CA LEU A 138 3.09 -2.36 14.31
C LEU A 138 2.39 -1.04 14.63
N PHE A 139 1.29 -0.70 13.93
CA PHE A 139 0.53 0.51 14.22
C PHE A 139 0.00 0.53 15.65
N TYR A 140 -0.57 -0.58 16.11
CA TYR A 140 -1.08 -0.70 17.47
C TYR A 140 0.04 -0.59 18.52
N VAL A 141 1.16 -1.29 18.32
CA VAL A 141 2.31 -1.26 19.24
C VAL A 141 2.93 0.13 19.30
N LEU A 142 3.02 0.84 18.17
CA LEU A 142 3.51 2.22 18.13
C LEU A 142 2.59 3.17 18.90
N GLU A 143 1.27 3.12 18.64
CA GLU A 143 0.28 3.95 19.34
C GLU A 143 0.36 3.73 20.85
N GLN A 144 0.36 2.47 21.29
CA GLN A 144 0.51 2.11 22.71
C GLN A 144 1.85 2.54 23.31
N GLN A 145 2.95 2.48 22.53
CA GLN A 145 4.25 2.91 23.06
C GLN A 145 4.34 4.42 23.22
N ILE A 146 3.74 5.20 22.30
CA ILE A 146 3.68 6.67 22.40
C ILE A 146 2.94 7.07 23.68
N GLU A 147 1.81 6.43 23.98
CA GLU A 147 1.03 6.68 25.20
C GLU A 147 1.82 6.33 26.47
N ARG A 148 2.57 5.23 26.46
CA ARG A 148 3.33 4.74 27.63
C ARG A 148 4.60 5.55 27.93
N GLU A 149 5.27 6.07 26.91
CA GLU A 149 6.56 6.74 27.05
C GLU A 149 6.46 8.18 27.58
N GLN A 150 5.22 8.67 27.79
CA GLN A 150 4.92 9.97 28.39
C GLN A 150 5.72 11.12 27.75
N PHE A 151 5.73 11.14 26.41
CA PHE A 151 6.30 12.26 25.67
C PHE A 151 5.61 13.58 26.06
N PRO A 152 6.29 14.73 25.87
CA PRO A 152 5.60 16.02 25.88
C PRO A 152 4.37 15.98 24.96
N GLN A 153 3.26 16.60 25.39
CA GLN A 153 1.98 16.48 24.70
C GLN A 153 2.09 16.79 23.20
N ASP A 154 2.72 17.91 22.85
CA ASP A 154 2.91 18.33 21.45
C ASP A 154 3.68 17.28 20.62
N LEU A 155 4.66 16.61 21.23
CA LEU A 155 5.47 15.59 20.56
C LEU A 155 4.68 14.28 20.39
N ALA A 156 3.88 13.90 21.38
CA ALA A 156 2.99 12.74 21.30
C ALA A 156 1.95 12.93 20.20
N GLU A 157 1.30 14.10 20.17
CA GLU A 157 0.32 14.47 19.13
C GLU A 157 0.94 14.43 17.74
N LYS A 158 2.15 14.98 17.57
CA LYS A 158 2.90 14.92 16.31
C LYS A 158 3.21 13.48 15.87
N TYR A 159 3.64 12.61 16.78
CA TYR A 159 3.89 11.21 16.45
C TYR A 159 2.61 10.45 16.07
N LEU A 160 1.48 10.76 16.73
CA LEU A 160 0.18 10.22 16.35
C LEU A 160 -0.28 10.74 14.98
N GLU A 161 -0.01 12.02 14.66
CA GLU A 161 -0.25 12.58 13.32
C GLU A 161 0.58 11.84 12.27
N HIS A 162 1.85 11.52 12.55
CA HIS A 162 2.67 10.75 11.62
C HIS A 162 2.03 9.40 11.28
N LEU A 163 1.48 8.70 12.28
CA LEU A 163 0.80 7.43 12.11
C LEU A 163 -0.52 7.58 11.35
N LYS A 164 -1.43 8.41 11.86
CA LYS A 164 -2.82 8.52 11.37
C LYS A 164 -2.94 9.34 10.09
N GLY A 165 -2.11 10.37 9.94
CA GLY A 165 -2.12 11.28 8.80
C GLY A 165 -1.37 10.76 7.58
N TYR A 166 -0.24 10.06 7.78
CA TYR A 166 0.61 9.62 6.67
C TYR A 166 0.68 8.10 6.53
N LEU A 167 1.07 7.37 7.58
CA LEU A 167 1.47 5.97 7.45
C LEU A 167 0.30 5.00 7.26
N ILE A 168 -0.75 5.11 8.08
CA ILE A 168 -1.94 4.25 7.99
C ILE A 168 -2.66 4.43 6.64
N PRO A 169 -2.96 5.66 6.16
CA PRO A 169 -3.60 5.84 4.86
C PRO A 169 -2.76 5.30 3.70
N LYS A 170 -1.44 5.52 3.73
CA LYS A 170 -0.54 5.02 2.68
C LYS A 170 -0.41 3.51 2.70
N TYR A 171 -0.38 2.90 3.88
CA TYR A 171 -0.39 1.44 3.98
C TYR A 171 -1.74 0.85 3.54
N ALA A 172 -2.87 1.50 3.85
CA ALA A 172 -4.19 1.09 3.38
C ALA A 172 -4.28 1.10 1.85
N GLU A 173 -3.68 2.11 1.20
CA GLU A 173 -3.55 2.16 -0.27
C GLU A 173 -2.69 1.00 -0.80
N PHE A 174 -1.53 0.75 -0.17
CA PHE A 174 -0.62 -0.34 -0.54
C PHE A 174 -1.27 -1.73 -0.41
N ILE A 175 -1.81 -2.06 0.77
CA ILE A 175 -2.41 -3.38 1.01
C ILE A 175 -3.68 -3.57 0.18
N GLY A 176 -4.42 -2.49 -0.08
CA GLY A 176 -5.57 -2.53 -0.98
C GLY A 176 -5.18 -2.99 -2.39
N LYS A 177 -4.11 -2.41 -2.95
CA LYS A 177 -3.56 -2.84 -4.25
C LYS A 177 -3.09 -4.29 -4.20
N GLU A 178 -2.41 -4.69 -3.13
CA GLU A 178 -1.89 -6.06 -2.99
C GLU A 178 -2.99 -7.12 -2.95
N ILE A 179 -4.04 -6.89 -2.14
CA ILE A 179 -5.23 -7.75 -2.04
C ILE A 179 -5.92 -7.83 -3.41
N GLN A 180 -6.09 -6.68 -4.05
CA GLN A 180 -6.72 -6.56 -5.36
C GLN A 180 -5.96 -7.29 -6.46
N THR A 181 -4.63 -7.14 -6.51
CA THR A 181 -3.78 -7.86 -7.46
C THR A 181 -3.89 -9.35 -7.24
N ALA A 182 -3.75 -9.83 -6.00
CA ALA A 182 -3.87 -11.27 -5.68
C ALA A 182 -5.24 -11.83 -6.05
N TYR A 183 -6.30 -11.04 -5.86
CA TYR A 183 -7.66 -11.39 -6.26
C TYR A 183 -7.82 -11.52 -7.79
N LEU A 184 -7.36 -10.54 -8.57
CA LEU A 184 -7.46 -10.58 -10.04
C LEU A 184 -6.77 -11.79 -10.63
N GLU A 185 -5.63 -12.10 -10.04
CA GLU A 185 -4.77 -13.19 -10.39
C GLU A 185 -5.44 -14.55 -10.19
N SER A 186 -6.21 -14.73 -9.11
CA SER A 186 -7.04 -15.92 -8.88
C SER A 186 -8.34 -15.93 -9.71
N TYR A 187 -8.74 -14.79 -10.28
CA TYR A 187 -9.99 -14.59 -11.03
C TYR A 187 -9.77 -14.18 -12.50
N SER A 188 -8.94 -14.92 -13.24
CA SER A 188 -8.70 -14.65 -14.67
C SER A 188 -9.99 -14.61 -15.51
N GLU A 189 -10.96 -15.48 -15.21
CA GLU A 189 -12.27 -15.53 -15.88
C GLU A 189 -13.11 -14.27 -15.62
N TYR A 190 -13.01 -13.68 -14.42
CA TYR A 190 -13.80 -12.49 -14.09
C TYR A 190 -13.33 -11.27 -14.91
N GLY A 191 -12.01 -11.09 -15.02
CA GLY A 191 -11.39 -10.10 -15.91
C GLY A 191 -11.83 -10.29 -17.36
N GLN A 192 -11.83 -11.53 -17.81
CA GLN A 192 -12.25 -11.89 -19.16
C GLN A 192 -13.74 -11.61 -19.39
N ASN A 193 -14.61 -11.89 -18.43
CA ASN A 193 -16.05 -11.63 -18.55
C ASN A 193 -16.36 -10.13 -18.67
N ILE A 194 -15.70 -9.27 -17.87
CA ILE A 194 -15.84 -7.82 -18.01
C ILE A 194 -15.34 -7.35 -19.38
N PHE A 195 -14.19 -7.87 -19.82
CA PHE A 195 -13.61 -7.56 -21.12
C PHE A 195 -14.54 -7.93 -22.27
N ASP A 196 -15.02 -9.16 -22.31
CA ASP A 196 -15.85 -9.69 -23.39
C ASP A 196 -17.18 -8.92 -23.47
N ARG A 197 -17.79 -8.62 -22.31
CA ARG A 197 -19.01 -7.81 -22.23
C ARG A 197 -18.77 -6.38 -22.68
N TYR A 198 -17.68 -5.74 -22.24
CA TYR A 198 -17.32 -4.38 -22.64
C TYR A 198 -17.14 -4.28 -24.16
N VAL A 199 -16.40 -5.22 -24.77
CA VAL A 199 -16.18 -5.25 -26.22
C VAL A 199 -17.50 -5.39 -26.97
N THR A 200 -18.37 -6.28 -26.51
CA THR A 200 -19.68 -6.52 -27.13
C THR A 200 -20.52 -5.25 -27.07
N TYR A 201 -20.67 -4.66 -25.88
CA TYR A 201 -21.47 -3.44 -25.72
C TYR A 201 -20.91 -2.26 -26.51
N ALA A 202 -19.58 -2.12 -26.55
CA ALA A 202 -18.93 -1.08 -27.33
C ALA A 202 -19.17 -1.26 -28.83
N ASP A 203 -19.14 -2.50 -29.35
CA ASP A 203 -19.40 -2.79 -30.76
C ASP A 203 -20.84 -2.43 -31.15
N PHE A 204 -21.84 -2.89 -30.39
CA PHE A 204 -23.24 -2.53 -30.60
C PHE A 204 -23.50 -1.02 -30.50
N TRP A 205 -22.84 -0.36 -29.54
CA TRP A 205 -22.94 1.10 -29.37
C TRP A 205 -22.32 1.89 -30.54
N ILE A 206 -21.22 1.40 -31.12
CA ILE A 206 -20.58 2.00 -32.31
C ILE A 206 -21.46 1.79 -33.55
N GLN A 207 -22.03 0.59 -33.71
CA GLN A 207 -22.88 0.23 -34.84
C GLN A 207 -24.30 0.81 -34.77
N ASP A 208 -24.66 1.48 -33.68
CA ASP A 208 -26.01 2.03 -33.44
C ASP A 208 -27.09 0.95 -33.50
N GLN A 209 -26.78 -0.24 -32.97
CA GLN A 209 -27.68 -1.40 -32.92
C GLN A 209 -28.12 -1.67 -31.48
N GLU A 210 -29.35 -2.17 -31.34
CA GLU A 210 -29.84 -2.67 -30.07
C GLU A 210 -29.16 -3.99 -29.72
N TYR A 211 -28.73 -4.12 -28.47
CA TYR A 211 -28.20 -5.37 -27.95
C TYR A 211 -29.30 -6.09 -27.19
N ARG A 212 -29.54 -7.37 -27.53
CA ARG A 212 -30.41 -8.24 -26.76
C ARG A 212 -29.56 -9.24 -26.01
N ASP A 213 -29.62 -9.15 -24.68
CA ASP A 213 -28.91 -10.05 -23.80
C ASP A 213 -29.42 -11.50 -23.99
N PRO A 214 -28.55 -12.47 -24.35
CA PRO A 214 -28.98 -13.85 -24.62
C PRO A 214 -29.52 -14.59 -23.39
N ASP A 215 -29.04 -14.23 -22.19
CA ASP A 215 -29.33 -14.97 -20.95
C ASP A 215 -30.62 -14.45 -20.29
N THR A 216 -30.81 -13.13 -20.32
CA THR A 216 -31.94 -12.45 -19.66
C THR A 216 -33.04 -12.02 -20.64
N GLY A 217 -32.72 -11.92 -21.93
CA GLY A 217 -33.61 -11.39 -22.95
C GLY A 217 -33.80 -9.87 -22.88
N GLN A 218 -33.11 -9.17 -21.98
CA GLN A 218 -33.18 -7.73 -21.82
C GLN A 218 -32.66 -7.01 -23.07
N LEU A 219 -33.40 -6.01 -23.52
CA LEU A 219 -33.03 -5.13 -24.62
C LEU A 219 -32.30 -3.90 -24.08
N PHE A 220 -31.14 -3.62 -24.65
CA PHE A 220 -30.34 -2.43 -24.37
C PHE A 220 -30.33 -1.56 -25.61
N ASP A 221 -30.93 -0.37 -25.48
CA ASP A 221 -30.79 0.69 -26.47
C ASP A 221 -29.43 1.38 -26.34
N ARG A 222 -29.14 2.30 -27.26
CA ARG A 222 -27.86 2.99 -27.30
C ARG A 222 -27.57 3.81 -26.03
N GLU A 223 -28.59 4.40 -25.41
CA GLU A 223 -28.43 5.15 -24.16
C GLU A 223 -28.10 4.23 -22.98
N SER A 224 -28.76 3.08 -22.90
CA SER A 224 -28.51 2.06 -21.87
C SER A 224 -27.13 1.43 -22.03
N LEU A 225 -26.72 1.12 -23.27
CA LEU A 225 -25.36 0.67 -23.56
C LEU A 225 -24.32 1.71 -23.14
N ASN A 226 -24.58 3.00 -23.42
CA ASN A 226 -23.70 4.07 -22.98
C ASN A 226 -23.57 4.10 -21.45
N ALA A 227 -24.69 3.97 -20.73
CA ALA A 227 -24.68 3.96 -19.27
C ALA A 227 -23.88 2.78 -18.70
N GLU A 228 -23.98 1.58 -19.28
CA GLU A 228 -23.19 0.42 -18.87
C GLU A 228 -21.69 0.58 -19.16
N LEU A 229 -21.33 1.11 -20.33
CA LEU A 229 -19.94 1.39 -20.69
C LEU A 229 -19.33 2.48 -19.80
N GLU A 230 -20.09 3.53 -19.49
CA GLU A 230 -19.65 4.61 -18.59
C GLU A 230 -19.36 4.11 -17.18
N LYS A 231 -20.08 3.11 -16.67
CA LYS A 231 -19.78 2.50 -15.36
C LYS A 231 -18.36 1.94 -15.31
N ILE A 232 -17.82 1.48 -16.44
CA ILE A 232 -16.48 0.90 -16.56
C ILE A 232 -15.44 1.99 -16.86
N GLU A 233 -15.78 2.96 -17.71
CA GLU A 233 -14.85 4.01 -18.19
C GLU A 233 -14.64 5.16 -17.18
N LYS A 234 -15.68 5.55 -16.43
CA LYS A 234 -15.61 6.67 -15.47
C LYS A 234 -14.57 6.48 -14.37
N PRO A 235 -14.48 5.31 -13.68
CA PRO A 235 -13.43 5.07 -12.69
C PRO A 235 -12.02 5.22 -13.25
N ALA A 236 -11.85 5.02 -14.56
CA ALA A 236 -10.56 5.14 -15.22
C ALA A 236 -10.19 6.55 -15.67
N GLY A 237 -11.14 7.48 -15.68
CA GLY A 237 -10.93 8.87 -16.10
C GLY A 237 -10.76 9.03 -17.61
N ILE A 238 -11.40 8.19 -18.41
CA ILE A 238 -11.30 8.26 -19.88
C ILE A 238 -11.90 9.57 -20.40
N SER A 239 -11.07 10.43 -20.99
CA SER A 239 -11.48 11.77 -21.46
C SER A 239 -12.29 11.74 -22.76
N ASN A 240 -12.01 10.77 -23.64
CA ASN A 240 -12.75 10.60 -24.90
C ASN A 240 -13.25 9.14 -25.04
N PRO A 241 -14.44 8.84 -24.47
CA PRO A 241 -15.01 7.49 -24.50
C PRO A 241 -15.24 6.95 -25.91
N LYS A 242 -15.63 7.81 -26.86
CA LYS A 242 -15.94 7.38 -28.22
C LYS A 242 -14.69 6.84 -28.94
N ASP A 243 -13.59 7.57 -28.89
CA ASP A 243 -12.35 7.13 -29.53
C ASP A 243 -11.77 5.91 -28.83
N PHE A 244 -11.86 5.88 -27.49
CA PHE A 244 -11.44 4.73 -26.70
C PHE A 244 -12.21 3.45 -27.09
N ARG A 245 -13.54 3.50 -27.14
CA ARG A 245 -14.39 2.36 -27.57
C ARG A 245 -14.01 1.87 -28.96
N ASN A 246 -13.85 2.78 -29.92
CA ASN A 246 -13.46 2.44 -31.29
C ASN A 246 -12.07 1.79 -31.36
N GLU A 247 -11.10 2.30 -30.59
CA GLU A 247 -9.76 1.72 -30.53
C GLU A 247 -9.79 0.28 -29.98
N ILE A 248 -10.53 0.04 -28.90
CA ILE A 248 -10.70 -1.29 -28.29
C ILE A 248 -11.34 -2.27 -29.28
N VAL A 249 -12.49 -1.91 -29.84
CA VAL A 249 -13.23 -2.82 -30.73
C VAL A 249 -12.38 -3.17 -31.95
N ASN A 250 -11.69 -2.19 -32.55
CA ASN A 250 -10.78 -2.44 -33.67
C ASN A 250 -9.57 -3.31 -33.30
N PHE A 251 -9.03 -3.19 -32.08
CA PHE A 251 -7.99 -4.08 -31.59
C PHE A 251 -8.52 -5.52 -31.46
N VAL A 252 -9.68 -5.70 -30.83
CA VAL A 252 -10.24 -7.04 -30.58
C VAL A 252 -10.70 -7.72 -31.86
N LEU A 253 -11.32 -6.99 -32.81
CA LEU A 253 -11.69 -7.54 -34.10
C LEU A 253 -10.47 -8.03 -34.90
N ARG A 254 -9.35 -7.27 -34.88
CA ARG A 254 -8.09 -7.70 -35.47
C ARG A 254 -7.50 -8.93 -34.78
N ALA A 255 -7.52 -8.95 -33.45
CA ALA A 255 -7.04 -10.09 -32.67
C ALA A 255 -7.88 -11.36 -32.93
N ARG A 256 -9.21 -11.24 -33.00
CA ARG A 256 -10.13 -12.34 -33.34
C ARG A 256 -9.86 -12.88 -34.74
N ALA A 257 -9.67 -12.00 -35.73
CA ALA A 257 -9.36 -12.39 -37.10
C ALA A 257 -8.07 -13.22 -37.19
N ASN A 258 -7.08 -12.91 -36.35
CA ASN A 258 -5.81 -13.63 -36.30
C ASN A 258 -5.82 -14.89 -35.40
N ASN A 259 -6.83 -15.07 -34.54
CA ASN A 259 -6.91 -16.16 -33.54
C ASN A 259 -8.14 -17.07 -33.73
N ASN A 260 -8.48 -17.41 -34.98
CA ASN A 260 -9.62 -18.30 -35.31
C ASN A 260 -10.95 -17.89 -34.63
N GLY A 261 -11.20 -16.58 -34.52
CA GLY A 261 -12.42 -16.04 -33.92
C GLY A 261 -12.43 -15.97 -32.38
N ARG A 262 -11.35 -16.39 -31.70
CA ARG A 262 -11.26 -16.30 -30.23
C ARG A 262 -10.89 -14.89 -29.77
N ASN A 263 -11.53 -14.43 -28.70
CA ASN A 263 -11.16 -13.21 -28.00
C ASN A 263 -9.70 -13.29 -27.50
N PRO A 264 -8.94 -12.19 -27.57
CA PRO A 264 -7.66 -12.10 -26.87
C PRO A 264 -7.89 -12.14 -25.35
N ASN A 265 -6.87 -12.60 -24.62
CA ASN A 265 -6.86 -12.49 -23.17
C ASN A 265 -7.00 -11.01 -22.76
N TRP A 266 -7.82 -10.72 -21.75
CA TRP A 266 -8.09 -9.36 -21.27
C TRP A 266 -6.83 -8.60 -20.84
N THR A 267 -5.76 -9.31 -20.47
CA THR A 267 -4.45 -8.74 -20.14
C THR A 267 -3.62 -8.30 -21.36
N SER A 268 -4.01 -8.69 -22.58
CA SER A 268 -3.27 -8.44 -23.82
C SER A 268 -3.22 -6.96 -24.22
N TYR A 269 -4.15 -6.14 -23.71
CA TYR A 269 -4.24 -4.73 -24.07
C TYR A 269 -4.19 -3.83 -22.82
N GLU A 270 -3.05 -3.17 -22.64
CA GLU A 270 -2.72 -2.42 -21.42
C GLU A 270 -3.75 -1.35 -21.06
N LYS A 271 -4.28 -0.60 -22.06
CA LYS A 271 -5.25 0.46 -21.77
C LYS A 271 -6.55 -0.11 -21.20
N LEU A 272 -7.13 -1.16 -21.80
CA LEU A 272 -8.37 -1.76 -21.31
C LEU A 272 -8.14 -2.54 -20.02
N ARG A 273 -6.99 -3.21 -19.88
CA ARG A 273 -6.56 -3.82 -18.62
C ARG A 273 -6.62 -2.80 -17.48
N THR A 274 -6.00 -1.64 -17.64
CA THR A 274 -6.01 -0.56 -16.63
C THR A 274 -7.44 -0.10 -16.30
N VAL A 275 -8.32 -0.02 -17.29
CA VAL A 275 -9.73 0.36 -17.06
C VAL A 275 -10.48 -0.70 -16.26
N ILE A 276 -10.34 -1.97 -16.64
CA ILE A 276 -10.98 -3.10 -15.95
C ILE A 276 -10.47 -3.21 -14.52
N GLU A 277 -9.16 -3.11 -14.32
CA GLU A 277 -8.53 -3.07 -12.99
C GLU A 277 -9.15 -1.96 -12.13
N LYS A 278 -9.18 -0.71 -12.62
CA LYS A 278 -9.78 0.42 -11.89
C LYS A 278 -11.28 0.23 -11.60
N LYS A 279 -12.04 -0.38 -12.53
CA LYS A 279 -13.45 -0.70 -12.32
C LYS A 279 -13.61 -1.72 -11.19
N MET A 280 -12.88 -2.82 -11.22
CA MET A 280 -12.94 -3.84 -10.17
C MET A 280 -12.49 -3.28 -8.81
N PHE A 281 -11.51 -2.37 -8.80
CA PHE A 281 -11.02 -1.74 -7.56
C PHE A 281 -12.04 -0.76 -6.94
N SER A 282 -12.89 -0.16 -7.77
CA SER A 282 -13.94 0.75 -7.31
C SER A 282 -15.04 0.04 -6.51
N ASN A 283 -15.34 -1.23 -6.79
CA ASN A 283 -16.44 -1.96 -6.16
C ASN A 283 -15.97 -3.03 -5.16
N THR A 284 -15.94 -2.70 -3.86
CA THR A 284 -15.48 -3.65 -2.81
C THR A 284 -16.44 -4.81 -2.61
N GLU A 285 -17.72 -4.61 -2.91
CA GLU A 285 -18.75 -5.62 -2.70
C GLU A 285 -18.47 -6.89 -3.51
N GLU A 286 -17.86 -6.74 -4.69
CA GLU A 286 -17.44 -7.84 -5.54
C GLU A 286 -16.25 -8.63 -4.96
N LEU A 287 -15.42 -8.00 -4.11
CA LEU A 287 -14.29 -8.65 -3.44
C LEU A 287 -14.71 -9.42 -2.18
N LEU A 288 -15.81 -9.00 -1.53
CA LEU A 288 -16.26 -9.51 -0.23
C LEU A 288 -16.40 -11.04 -0.15
N PRO A 289 -16.98 -11.75 -1.14
CA PRO A 289 -17.13 -13.20 -1.05
C PRO A 289 -15.81 -13.96 -0.90
N VAL A 290 -14.71 -13.37 -1.38
CA VAL A 290 -13.40 -14.01 -1.46
C VAL A 290 -12.48 -13.56 -0.35
N ILE A 291 -12.54 -12.30 0.06
CA ILE A 291 -11.70 -11.80 1.16
C ILE A 291 -12.35 -12.00 2.53
N SER A 292 -13.63 -12.37 2.58
CA SER A 292 -14.36 -12.65 3.82
C SER A 292 -14.11 -14.06 4.32
N PHE A 293 -13.58 -14.17 5.53
CA PHE A 293 -13.31 -15.46 6.20
C PHE A 293 -14.53 -16.05 6.93
N ASN A 294 -15.70 -15.40 6.86
CA ASN A 294 -16.90 -15.77 7.63
C ASN A 294 -18.08 -16.26 6.77
N ALA A 295 -17.93 -16.35 5.44
CA ALA A 295 -19.03 -16.75 4.57
C ALA A 295 -19.18 -18.28 4.49
N LYS A 296 -20.43 -18.78 4.52
CA LYS A 296 -20.75 -20.13 4.04
C LYS A 296 -20.74 -20.08 2.52
N THR A 297 -19.60 -20.32 1.92
CA THR A 297 -19.36 -20.24 0.48
C THR A 297 -19.57 -21.60 -0.19
N SER A 298 -19.89 -21.57 -1.48
CA SER A 298 -19.89 -22.77 -2.33
C SER A 298 -18.48 -23.38 -2.43
N THR A 299 -18.37 -24.65 -2.83
CA THR A 299 -17.08 -25.33 -3.01
C THR A 299 -16.15 -24.58 -3.98
N ASP A 300 -16.72 -23.97 -5.02
CA ASP A 300 -15.96 -23.20 -6.01
C ASP A 300 -15.44 -21.87 -5.44
N GLU A 301 -16.22 -21.19 -4.61
CA GLU A 301 -15.77 -19.96 -3.93
C GLU A 301 -14.72 -20.25 -2.87
N GLN A 302 -14.83 -21.39 -2.17
CA GLN A 302 -13.81 -21.81 -1.21
C GLN A 302 -12.46 -22.05 -1.89
N LYS A 303 -12.46 -22.74 -3.04
CA LYS A 303 -11.24 -22.96 -3.82
C LYS A 303 -10.59 -21.64 -4.23
N LYS A 304 -11.40 -20.67 -4.67
CA LYS A 304 -10.91 -19.35 -5.07
C LYS A 304 -10.39 -18.52 -3.89
N HIS A 305 -10.98 -18.66 -2.71
CA HIS A 305 -10.46 -18.10 -1.47
C HIS A 305 -9.09 -18.70 -1.13
N ASP A 306 -8.94 -20.02 -1.21
CA ASP A 306 -7.68 -20.70 -0.92
C ASP A 306 -6.59 -20.27 -1.92
N ASP A 307 -6.90 -20.18 -3.22
CA ASP A 307 -5.98 -19.68 -4.25
C ASP A 307 -5.55 -18.22 -3.98
N PHE A 308 -6.46 -17.37 -3.50
CA PHE A 308 -6.14 -15.99 -3.09
C PHE A 308 -5.19 -15.97 -1.88
N VAL A 309 -5.48 -16.78 -0.85
CA VAL A 309 -4.65 -16.88 0.35
C VAL A 309 -3.25 -17.36 0.00
N ASP A 310 -3.14 -18.39 -0.86
CA ASP A 310 -1.86 -18.96 -1.25
C ASP A 310 -1.00 -17.94 -2.03
N ARG A 311 -1.59 -17.14 -2.92
CA ARG A 311 -0.88 -16.04 -3.61
C ARG A 311 -0.42 -14.95 -2.66
N MET A 312 -1.24 -14.59 -1.67
CA MET A 312 -0.78 -13.68 -0.63
C MET A 312 0.37 -14.31 0.16
N MET A 313 0.32 -15.62 0.44
CA MET A 313 1.43 -16.30 1.13
C MET A 313 2.73 -16.31 0.31
N GLU A 314 2.66 -16.44 -1.02
CA GLU A 314 3.81 -16.31 -1.92
C GLU A 314 4.48 -14.92 -1.83
N LYS A 315 3.70 -13.88 -1.51
CA LYS A 315 4.22 -12.52 -1.27
C LYS A 315 4.85 -12.32 0.12
N GLY A 316 4.92 -13.36 0.95
CA GLY A 316 5.59 -13.33 2.25
C GLY A 316 4.67 -13.08 3.46
N TYR A 317 3.36 -13.19 3.28
CA TYR A 317 2.39 -13.10 4.39
C TYR A 317 2.12 -14.50 4.98
N THR A 318 1.84 -14.59 6.29
CA THR A 318 1.29 -15.83 6.88
C THR A 318 -0.22 -15.91 6.64
N ARG A 319 -0.81 -17.11 6.64
CA ARG A 319 -2.27 -17.28 6.52
C ARG A 319 -3.04 -16.45 7.56
N LYS A 320 -2.52 -16.35 8.79
CA LYS A 320 -3.12 -15.54 9.86
C LYS A 320 -3.02 -14.04 9.56
N GLN A 321 -1.88 -13.58 9.05
CA GLN A 321 -1.70 -12.20 8.62
C GLN A 321 -2.64 -11.83 7.46
N VAL A 322 -2.84 -12.71 6.48
CA VAL A 322 -3.78 -12.46 5.37
C VAL A 322 -5.19 -12.19 5.91
N ARG A 323 -5.66 -13.01 6.85
CA ARG A 323 -6.95 -12.80 7.51
C ARG A 323 -7.02 -11.45 8.23
N LEU A 324 -6.03 -11.17 9.08
CA LEU A 324 -5.96 -9.91 9.83
C LEU A 324 -5.98 -8.69 8.89
N LEU A 325 -5.21 -8.74 7.80
CA LEU A 325 -5.08 -7.66 6.83
C LEU A 325 -6.38 -7.44 6.07
N CYS A 326 -7.07 -8.49 5.65
CA CYS A 326 -8.38 -8.38 4.98
C CYS A 326 -9.42 -7.75 5.92
N GLU A 327 -9.52 -8.23 7.17
CA GLU A 327 -10.45 -7.68 8.16
C GLU A 327 -10.11 -6.21 8.51
N TRP A 328 -8.83 -5.89 8.66
CA TRP A 328 -8.36 -4.53 8.93
C TRP A 328 -8.65 -3.59 7.75
N TYR A 329 -8.33 -4.00 6.52
CA TYR A 329 -8.56 -3.21 5.31
C TYR A 329 -10.05 -2.90 5.11
N LEU A 330 -10.92 -3.88 5.31
CA LEU A 330 -12.37 -3.70 5.26
C LEU A 330 -12.87 -2.69 6.31
N ARG A 331 -12.27 -2.68 7.51
CA ARG A 331 -12.61 -1.71 8.55
C ARG A 331 -12.19 -0.30 8.17
N VAL A 332 -10.94 -0.12 7.74
CA VAL A 332 -10.38 1.19 7.37
C VAL A 332 -11.18 1.82 6.22
N ARG A 333 -11.58 1.01 5.22
CA ARG A 333 -12.37 1.49 4.09
C ARG A 333 -13.82 1.85 4.46
N LYS A 334 -14.41 1.21 5.49
CA LYS A 334 -15.74 1.59 6.00
C LYS A 334 -15.74 2.89 6.81
N SER A 335 -14.60 3.22 7.43
CA SER A 335 -14.42 4.44 8.22
C SER A 335 -13.89 5.64 7.42
N SER A 336 -13.47 5.41 6.18
CA SER A 336 -13.01 6.46 5.23
C SER A 336 -14.16 6.87 4.34
#